data_AF-A0ABD1Q2W0-F1
#
_entry.id   AF-A0ABD1Q2W0-F1
#
_cell.length_a   1.000
_cell.length_b   1.000
_cell.length_c   1.000
_cell.angle_alpha   90.00
_cell.angle_beta   90.00
_cell.angle_gamma   90.00
#
_symmetry.space_group_name_H-M   'P 1'
#
loop_
_entity.id
_entity.type
_entity.pdbx_description
1 polymer ?
#
loop_
_entity_poly.entity_id
_entity_poly.type
_entity_poly.pdbx_seq_one_letter_code
_entity_poly.pdbx_strand_id
1 'polypeptide(L)'
;MNHCIANGTSFWHFFNSWYEISHGFDHPSKLPSLVRGFAPDHLNRLVKISLLEKEVFDEFNQPPLKERIFYFRKENIAELKSKANDEIGKTFSGVYSLQALMAYTWRSIVCCHNVDDFNQHITFKLYVGTKNRRSPPLPEGYLGNGFC
;
A
#
# COMPACT_ATOMS: atom_id res chain seq x y z
N MET A 1 -15.37 0.61 -4.76
CA MET A 1 -15.01 -0.40 -3.74
C MET A 1 -14.78 0.32 -2.42
N ASN A 2 -15.42 -0.10 -1.32
CA ASN A 2 -15.19 0.52 -0.02
C ASN A 2 -13.91 -0.07 0.62
N HIS A 3 -12.92 0.78 0.93
CA HIS A 3 -11.61 0.36 1.46
C HIS A 3 -11.69 -0.26 2.88
N CYS A 4 -12.81 -0.08 3.59
CA CYS A 4 -13.07 -0.78 4.86
C CYS A 4 -13.33 -2.28 4.65
N ILE A 5 -13.69 -2.68 3.42
CA ILE A 5 -14.07 -4.07 3.08
C ILE A 5 -12.90 -4.82 2.42
N ALA A 6 -12.14 -4.14 1.55
CA ALA A 6 -11.17 -4.77 0.66
C ALA A 6 -9.98 -3.85 0.37
N ASN A 7 -8.80 -4.44 0.15
CA ASN A 7 -7.59 -3.73 -0.28
C ASN A 7 -7.35 -3.87 -1.80
N GLY A 8 -6.26 -3.31 -2.30
CA GLY A 8 -5.90 -3.40 -3.73
C GLY A 8 -5.74 -4.85 -4.23
N THR A 9 -5.19 -5.76 -3.42
CA THR A 9 -5.07 -7.17 -3.79
C THR A 9 -6.44 -7.83 -3.95
N SER A 10 -7.36 -7.59 -3.01
CA SER A 10 -8.74 -8.09 -3.07
C SER A 10 -9.51 -7.53 -4.25
N PHE A 11 -9.29 -6.25 -4.59
CA PHE A 11 -9.87 -5.64 -5.79
C PHE A 11 -9.43 -6.37 -7.06
N TRP A 12 -8.13 -6.62 -7.22
CA TRP A 12 -7.64 -7.36 -8.39
C TRP A 12 -8.12 -8.80 -8.42
N HIS A 13 -8.24 -9.46 -7.27
CA HIS A 13 -8.79 -10.81 -7.20
C HIS A 13 -10.26 -10.84 -7.66
N PHE A 14 -11.07 -9.87 -7.24
CA PHE A 14 -12.44 -9.71 -7.73
C PHE A 14 -12.47 -9.46 -9.24
N PHE A 15 -11.68 -8.52 -9.73
CA PHE A 15 -11.67 -8.16 -11.15
C PHE A 15 -11.27 -9.35 -12.03
N ASN A 16 -10.25 -10.12 -11.62
CA ASN A 16 -9.83 -11.33 -12.34
C ASN A 16 -10.91 -12.43 -12.30
N SER A 17 -11.55 -12.62 -11.14
CA SER A 17 -12.68 -13.57 -11.01
C SER A 17 -13.84 -13.20 -11.93
N TRP A 18 -14.16 -11.90 -12.01
CA TRP A 18 -15.20 -11.39 -12.89
C TRP A 18 -14.83 -11.58 -14.36
N TYR A 19 -13.58 -11.29 -14.72
CA TYR A 19 -13.06 -11.54 -16.06
C TYR A 19 -13.22 -13.02 -16.45
N GLU A 20 -12.84 -13.96 -15.60
CA GLU A 20 -12.97 -15.41 -15.87
C GLU A 20 -14.43 -15.81 -16.11
N ILE A 21 -15.34 -15.42 -15.20
CA ILE A 21 -16.77 -15.73 -15.34
C ILE A 21 -17.33 -15.12 -16.64
N SER A 22 -16.96 -13.89 -16.98
CA SER A 22 -17.40 -13.25 -18.22
C SER A 22 -16.90 -13.92 -19.49
N HIS A 23 -15.87 -14.77 -19.39
CA HIS A 23 -15.30 -15.55 -20.49
C HIS A 23 -15.72 -17.03 -20.46
N GLY A 24 -16.79 -17.36 -19.72
CA GLY A 24 -17.42 -18.69 -19.75
C GLY A 24 -16.80 -19.71 -18.81
N PHE A 25 -16.00 -19.27 -17.83
CA PHE A 25 -15.56 -20.15 -16.75
C PHE A 25 -16.71 -20.36 -15.77
N ASP A 26 -16.99 -21.61 -15.39
CA ASP A 26 -18.07 -21.96 -14.44
C ASP A 26 -17.80 -21.38 -13.04
N HIS A 27 -16.54 -21.25 -12.67
CA HIS A 27 -16.10 -20.69 -11.39
C HIS A 27 -14.73 -20.02 -11.53
N PRO A 28 -14.41 -19.03 -10.66
CA PRO A 28 -13.09 -18.44 -10.64
C PRO A 28 -12.00 -19.45 -10.30
N SER A 29 -10.82 -19.29 -10.91
CA SER A 29 -9.64 -20.13 -10.66
C SER A 29 -9.17 -20.08 -9.21
N LYS A 30 -9.45 -18.96 -8.52
CA LYS A 30 -9.17 -18.76 -7.10
C LYS A 30 -10.44 -18.36 -6.37
N LEU A 31 -10.91 -19.23 -5.48
CA LEU A 31 -12.09 -18.91 -4.68
C LEU A 31 -11.75 -17.88 -3.59
N PRO A 32 -12.62 -16.88 -3.38
CA PRO A 32 -12.44 -15.91 -2.32
C PRO A 32 -12.66 -16.55 -0.95
N SER A 33 -11.82 -16.17 0.02
CA SER A 33 -11.97 -16.49 1.42
C SER A 33 -12.58 -15.29 2.14
N LEU A 34 -13.77 -15.52 2.71
CA LEU A 34 -14.51 -14.54 3.52
C LEU A 34 -14.19 -14.65 5.01
N VAL A 35 -13.12 -15.36 5.38
CA VAL A 35 -12.66 -15.42 6.77
C VAL A 35 -12.38 -14.00 7.25
N ARG A 36 -12.98 -13.59 8.37
CA ARG A 36 -12.77 -12.28 9.01
C ARG A 36 -12.35 -12.53 10.45
N GLY A 37 -11.40 -11.75 10.94
CA GLY A 37 -10.88 -11.89 12.30
C GLY A 37 -9.73 -12.89 12.37
N PHE A 38 -8.51 -12.36 12.30
CA PHE A 38 -7.29 -13.05 12.77
C PHE A 38 -6.80 -12.39 14.06
N ALA A 39 -7.75 -11.91 14.86
CA ALA A 39 -7.43 -11.51 16.22
C ALA A 39 -6.99 -12.80 16.92
N PRO A 40 -5.80 -12.82 17.54
CA PRO A 40 -5.41 -13.98 18.33
C PRO A 40 -6.48 -14.25 19.40
N ASP A 41 -6.79 -15.51 19.72
CA ASP A 41 -7.85 -15.88 20.69
C ASP A 41 -7.67 -15.21 22.08
N HIS A 42 -6.47 -14.73 22.40
CA HIS A 42 -6.14 -14.00 23.61
C HIS A 42 -6.48 -12.49 23.57
N LEU A 43 -6.87 -11.95 22.41
CA LEU A 43 -7.29 -10.56 22.24
C LEU A 43 -8.80 -10.42 22.49
N ASN A 44 -9.29 -10.90 23.64
CA ASN A 44 -10.64 -10.61 24.13
C ASN A 44 -10.87 -9.13 24.48
N ARG A 45 -9.87 -8.27 24.29
CA ARG A 45 -10.02 -6.82 24.39
C ARG A 45 -10.19 -6.23 22.99
N LEU A 46 -11.43 -5.93 22.66
CA LEU A 46 -11.72 -4.80 21.79
C LEU A 46 -11.00 -3.59 22.39
N VAL A 47 -9.89 -3.18 21.78
CA VAL A 47 -9.27 -1.90 22.11
C VAL A 47 -10.30 -0.87 21.72
N LYS A 48 -10.93 -0.24 22.72
CA LYS A 48 -11.77 0.92 22.50
C LYS A 48 -10.83 2.02 22.03
N ILE A 49 -10.66 2.11 20.71
CA ILE A 49 -10.10 3.31 20.11
C ILE A 49 -11.08 4.39 20.49
N SER A 50 -10.64 5.34 21.32
CA SER A 50 -11.39 6.57 21.52
C SER A 50 -11.58 7.14 20.14
N LEU A 51 -12.79 7.02 19.60
CA LEU A 51 -13.21 7.78 18.42
C LEU A 51 -12.83 9.21 18.78
N LEU A 52 -11.82 9.77 18.13
CA LEU A 52 -11.62 11.20 18.15
C LEU A 52 -12.97 11.74 17.69
N GLU A 53 -13.67 12.40 18.62
CA GLU A 53 -14.99 12.96 18.40
C GLU A 53 -14.88 13.81 17.15
N LYS A 54 -15.55 13.37 16.08
CA LYS A 54 -15.80 14.14 14.86
C LYS A 54 -14.67 15.11 14.55
N GLU A 55 -13.61 14.64 13.88
CA GLU A 55 -13.07 15.51 12.84
C GLU A 55 -14.25 15.80 11.94
N VAL A 56 -14.82 16.99 12.16
CA VAL A 56 -15.82 17.61 11.32
C VAL A 56 -15.30 17.33 9.91
N PHE A 57 -16.08 16.61 9.10
CA PHE A 57 -15.92 16.71 7.67
C PHE A 57 -16.26 18.17 7.37
N ASP A 58 -15.33 19.08 7.67
CA ASP A 58 -15.33 20.40 7.09
C ASP A 58 -15.45 20.11 5.61
N GLU A 59 -16.36 20.81 4.94
CA GLU A 59 -16.40 20.85 3.49
C GLU A 59 -15.05 21.40 3.05
N PHE A 60 -14.09 20.48 2.94
CA PHE A 60 -12.72 20.77 2.62
C PHE A 60 -12.77 21.12 1.15
N ASN A 61 -12.89 22.42 0.86
CA ASN A 61 -12.82 22.97 -0.48
C ASN A 61 -11.39 22.76 -1.00
N GLN A 62 -11.09 21.53 -1.39
CA GLN A 62 -9.80 21.16 -1.94
C GLN A 62 -9.63 21.93 -3.26
N PRO A 63 -8.51 22.64 -3.46
CA PRO A 63 -8.21 23.19 -4.77
C PRO A 63 -8.18 22.04 -5.79
N PRO A 64 -8.49 22.30 -7.07
CA PRO A 64 -8.48 21.26 -8.10
C PRO A 64 -7.15 20.52 -8.11
N LEU A 65 -7.20 19.22 -7.81
CA LEU A 65 -6.02 18.38 -7.81
C LEU A 65 -5.51 18.26 -9.25
N LYS A 66 -4.25 18.61 -9.47
CA LYS A 66 -3.57 18.36 -10.76
C LYS A 66 -2.95 16.98 -10.70
N GLU A 67 -3.47 16.06 -11.50
CA GLU A 67 -2.91 14.73 -11.67
C GLU A 67 -1.92 14.70 -12.84
N ARG A 68 -0.81 13.97 -12.67
CA ARG A 68 0.14 13.69 -13.74
C ARG A 68 0.70 12.29 -13.59
N ILE A 69 0.73 11.57 -14.71
CA ILE A 69 1.37 10.26 -14.79
C ILE A 69 2.83 10.44 -15.16
N PHE A 70 3.72 9.90 -14.34
CA PHE A 70 5.15 9.85 -14.61
C PHE A 70 5.55 8.45 -15.05
N TYR A 71 6.13 8.35 -16.25
CA TYR A 71 6.60 7.08 -16.78
C TYR A 71 8.09 6.89 -16.49
N PHE A 72 8.41 5.84 -15.74
CA PHE A 72 9.78 5.46 -15.44
C PHE A 72 10.19 4.26 -16.29
N ARG A 73 11.18 4.49 -17.16
CA ARG A 73 11.77 3.42 -17.98
C ARG A 73 12.54 2.43 -17.10
N LYS A 74 12.67 1.19 -17.58
CA LYS A 74 13.41 0.13 -16.89
C LYS A 74 14.87 0.53 -16.63
N GLU A 75 15.49 1.20 -17.60
CA GLU A 75 16.88 1.67 -17.53
C GLU A 75 17.04 2.71 -16.42
N ASN A 76 16.12 3.67 -16.33
CA ASN A 76 16.14 4.71 -15.29
C ASN A 76 15.94 4.09 -13.89
N ILE A 77 15.04 3.11 -13.76
CA ILE A 77 14.84 2.40 -12.48
C ILE A 77 16.10 1.62 -12.08
N ALA A 78 16.76 0.98 -13.05
CA ALA A 78 18.01 0.27 -12.81
C ALA A 78 19.12 1.22 -12.37
N GLU A 79 19.23 2.39 -13.00
CA GLU A 79 20.18 3.44 -12.60
C GLU A 79 19.92 3.95 -11.18
N LEU A 80 18.66 4.27 -10.85
CA LEU A 80 18.28 4.69 -9.49
C LEU A 80 18.64 3.63 -8.46
N LYS A 81 18.34 2.37 -8.76
CA LYS A 81 18.70 1.24 -7.89
C LYS A 81 20.21 1.10 -7.76
N SER A 82 20.99 1.25 -8.84
CA SER A 82 22.46 1.18 -8.77
C SER A 82 23.01 2.25 -7.84
N LYS A 83 22.64 3.52 -8.05
CA LYS A 83 23.08 4.65 -7.22
C LYS A 83 22.74 4.43 -5.74
N ALA A 84 21.52 3.97 -5.46
CA ALA A 84 21.12 3.68 -4.09
C ALA A 84 21.95 2.55 -3.45
N ASN A 85 22.33 1.53 -4.22
CA ASN A 85 23.20 0.44 -3.75
C ASN A 85 24.64 0.92 -3.51
N ASP A 86 25.15 1.81 -4.37
CA ASP A 86 26.49 2.39 -4.22
C ASP A 86 26.59 3.24 -2.95
N GLU A 87 25.54 3.97 -2.59
CA GLU A 87 25.47 4.79 -1.37
C GLU A 87 25.44 3.96 -0.07
N ILE A 88 24.69 2.85 -0.02
CA ILE A 88 24.58 2.01 1.19
C ILE A 88 25.78 1.07 1.41
N GLY A 89 26.62 0.90 0.39
CA GLY A 89 27.77 -0.01 0.42
C GLY A 89 27.39 -1.49 0.60
N LYS A 90 28.36 -2.32 1.02
CA LYS A 90 28.19 -3.79 1.14
C LYS A 90 27.51 -4.25 2.44
N THR A 91 27.04 -3.34 3.27
CA THR A 91 26.59 -3.65 4.66
C THR A 91 25.17 -4.20 4.71
N PHE A 92 24.35 -3.97 3.68
CA PHE A 92 22.96 -4.40 3.62
C PHE A 92 22.71 -5.32 2.43
N SER A 93 21.58 -6.05 2.47
CA SER A 93 21.16 -7.00 1.43
C SER A 93 20.75 -6.38 0.08
N GLY A 94 21.12 -5.12 -0.15
CA GLY A 94 20.82 -4.33 -1.35
C GLY A 94 19.44 -3.68 -1.31
N VAL A 95 19.27 -2.64 -2.13
CA VAL A 95 18.03 -1.86 -2.27
C VAL A 95 17.14 -2.48 -3.35
N TYR A 96 15.85 -2.65 -3.05
CA TYR A 96 14.85 -3.07 -4.05
C TYR A 96 14.48 -1.91 -4.99
N SER A 97 14.15 -2.21 -6.25
CA SER A 97 13.77 -1.18 -7.24
C SER A 97 12.61 -0.30 -6.77
N LEU A 98 11.64 -0.88 -6.05
CA LEU A 98 10.52 -0.13 -5.49
C LEU A 98 10.99 0.87 -4.42
N GLN A 99 11.92 0.48 -3.56
CA GLN A 99 12.47 1.36 -2.53
C GLN A 99 13.25 2.53 -3.16
N ALA A 100 14.11 2.23 -4.15
CA ALA A 100 14.88 3.25 -4.85
C ALA A 100 13.96 4.26 -5.56
N LEU A 101 12.93 3.78 -6.26
CA LEU A 101 11.96 4.63 -6.94
C LEU A 101 11.12 5.47 -5.97
N MET A 102 10.65 4.88 -4.87
CA MET A 102 9.88 5.59 -3.85
C MET A 102 10.72 6.66 -3.16
N ALA A 103 11.96 6.36 -2.79
CA ALA A 103 12.87 7.34 -2.19
C ALA A 103 13.17 8.51 -3.14
N TYR A 104 13.43 8.21 -4.42
CA TYR A 104 13.64 9.23 -5.45
C TYR A 104 12.40 10.13 -5.62
N THR A 105 11.22 9.52 -5.69
CA THR A 105 9.94 10.24 -5.83
C THR A 105 9.69 11.11 -4.61
N TRP A 106 9.89 10.57 -3.41
CA TRP A 106 9.76 11.31 -2.15
C TRP A 106 10.67 12.52 -2.10
N ARG A 107 11.97 12.34 -2.39
CA ARG A 107 12.94 13.44 -2.44
C ARG A 107 12.53 14.50 -3.46
N SER A 108 12.07 14.10 -4.64
CA SER A 108 11.62 15.02 -5.68
C SER A 108 10.43 15.86 -5.22
N ILE A 109 9.45 15.23 -4.57
CA ILE A 109 8.28 15.90 -3.99
C ILE A 109 8.73 16.91 -2.93
N VAL A 110 9.54 16.49 -1.96
CA VAL A 110 10.04 17.36 -0.89
C VAL A 110 10.81 18.56 -1.44
N CYS A 111 11.68 18.36 -2.44
CA CYS A 111 12.41 19.44 -3.08
C CYS A 111 11.48 20.43 -3.81
N CYS A 112 10.41 19.96 -4.46
CA CYS A 112 9.44 20.82 -5.12
C CYS A 112 8.56 21.61 -4.13
N HIS A 113 8.35 21.09 -2.92
CA HIS A 113 7.55 21.75 -1.90
C HIS A 113 8.25 22.92 -1.19
N ASN A 114 9.53 23.18 -1.47
CA ASN A 114 10.35 24.25 -0.89
C ASN A 114 10.01 24.52 0.58
N VAL A 115 10.13 23.47 1.40
CA VAL A 115 9.79 23.53 2.82
C VAL A 115 10.76 24.49 3.52
N ASP A 116 10.30 25.71 3.77
CA ASP A 116 11.09 26.80 4.34
C ASP A 116 11.33 26.64 5.85
N ASP A 117 10.57 25.77 6.52
CA ASP A 117 10.73 25.46 7.95
C ASP A 117 11.50 24.16 8.17
N PHE A 118 12.73 24.29 8.67
CA PHE A 118 13.59 23.16 9.02
C PHE A 118 13.04 22.27 10.14
N ASN A 119 12.05 22.74 10.91
CA ASN A 119 11.41 21.95 11.98
C ASN A 119 10.18 21.17 11.50
N GLN A 120 9.76 21.34 10.24
CA GLN A 120 8.58 20.65 9.73
C GLN A 120 8.85 19.16 9.53
N HIS A 121 8.09 18.31 10.23
CA HIS A 121 8.11 16.87 10.02
C HIS A 121 7.37 16.49 8.74
N ILE A 122 8.09 15.93 7.77
CA ILE A 122 7.49 15.40 6.54
C ILE A 122 7.44 13.87 6.63
N THR A 123 6.26 13.29 6.45
CA THR A 123 6.04 11.84 6.62
C THR A 123 5.71 11.18 5.28
N PHE A 124 6.43 10.09 4.97
CA PHE A 124 6.11 9.20 3.86
C PHE A 124 5.50 7.90 4.42
N LYS A 125 4.23 7.63 4.11
CA LYS A 125 3.52 6.42 4.58
C LYS A 125 3.48 5.37 3.47
N LEU A 126 3.87 4.14 3.81
CA LEU A 126 3.81 3.00 2.90
C LEU A 126 3.05 1.85 3.57
N TYR A 127 2.06 1.32 2.87
CA TYR A 127 1.36 0.11 3.30
C TYR A 127 2.10 -1.13 2.84
N VAL A 128 2.23 -2.11 3.73
CA VAL A 128 2.97 -3.34 3.49
C VAL A 128 2.06 -4.54 3.65
N GLY A 129 2.03 -5.41 2.63
CA GLY A 129 1.25 -6.64 2.68
C GLY A 129 1.72 -7.57 3.81
N THR A 130 0.77 -8.00 4.65
CA THR A 130 1.03 -8.86 5.82
C THR A 130 0.62 -10.31 5.61
N LYS A 131 0.01 -10.64 4.47
CA LYS A 131 -0.54 -11.97 4.15
C LYS A 131 0.37 -13.14 4.54
N ASN A 132 1.61 -13.13 4.03
CA ASN A 132 2.60 -14.18 4.29
C ASN A 132 3.45 -13.92 5.54
N ARG A 133 3.24 -12.78 6.21
CA ARG A 133 3.99 -12.36 7.41
C ARG A 133 3.26 -12.70 8.71
N ARG A 134 1.99 -13.08 8.63
CA ARG A 134 1.22 -13.58 9.78
C ARG A 134 1.55 -15.05 10.06
N SER A 135 1.40 -15.44 11.32
CA SER A 135 1.50 -16.84 11.75
C SER A 135 0.18 -17.21 12.44
N PRO A 136 -0.68 -18.05 11.82
CA PRO A 136 -0.53 -18.62 10.48
C PRO A 136 -0.70 -17.57 9.34
N PRO A 137 -0.17 -17.84 8.13
CA PRO A 137 -0.40 -16.99 6.97
C PRO A 137 -1.89 -16.83 6.64
N LEU A 138 -2.26 -15.69 6.07
CA LEU A 138 -3.62 -15.47 5.59
C LEU A 138 -3.93 -16.37 4.38
N PRO A 139 -5.19 -16.85 4.22
CA PRO A 139 -5.61 -17.64 3.07
C PRO A 139 -5.29 -16.98 1.74
N GLU A 140 -5.02 -17.79 0.71
CA GLU A 140 -4.65 -17.24 -0.59
C GLU A 140 -5.74 -16.34 -1.19
N GLY A 141 -7.01 -16.71 -1.05
CA GLY A 141 -8.15 -15.92 -1.52
C GLY A 141 -8.66 -14.87 -0.51
N TYR A 142 -7.93 -14.55 0.57
CA TYR A 142 -8.42 -13.63 1.60
C TYR A 142 -8.82 -12.27 1.03
N LEU A 143 -10.10 -11.90 1.18
CA LEU A 143 -10.65 -10.66 0.62
C LEU A 143 -10.54 -9.44 1.56
N GLY A 144 -10.26 -9.63 2.84
CA GLY A 144 -10.15 -8.51 3.78
C GLY A 144 -8.88 -7.68 3.63
N ASN A 145 -8.74 -6.65 4.48
CA ASN A 145 -7.51 -5.88 4.58
C ASN A 145 -6.39 -6.71 5.23
N GLY A 146 -5.37 -7.04 4.43
CA GLY A 146 -4.19 -7.81 4.83
C GLY A 146 -2.89 -7.03 4.69
N PHE A 147 -2.85 -5.78 5.16
CA PHE A 147 -1.67 -4.91 5.14
C PHE A 147 -1.52 -4.18 6.49
N CYS A 148 -0.34 -3.62 6.75
CA CYS A 148 -0.03 -2.71 7.86
C CYS A 148 0.65 -1.46 7.33
#